data_AF-A0A958T0F6-F1
#
_entry.id   AF-A0A958T0F6-F1
#
_cell.length_a   1.000
_cell.length_b   1.000
_cell.length_c   1.000
_cell.angle_alpha   90.00
_cell.angle_beta   90.00
_cell.angle_gamma   90.00
#
_symmetry.space_group_name_H-M   'P 1'
#
loop_
_entity.id
_entity.type
_entity.pdbx_description
1 polymer ?
#
loop_
_entity_poly.entity_id
_entity_poly.type
_entity_poly.pdbx_seq_one_letter_code
_entity_poly.pdbx_strand_id
1 'polypeptide(L)'
;LKQEQESLEYEFRLVTAQKEAEKVKIEAQGKADANKILSASLTDKILQDKGIEATIKLAESPNSKVVVIGSGDSGMPIILGNQ
;
A
#
# COMPACT_ATOMS: atom_id res chain seq x y z
N LEU A 1 -49.04 9.49 11.24
CA LEU A 1 -48.13 10.64 11.47
C LEU A 1 -46.82 10.25 12.17
N LYS A 2 -46.76 9.99 13.48
CA LYS A 2 -45.47 9.70 14.16
C LYS A 2 -44.81 8.37 13.74
N GLN A 3 -45.63 7.34 13.54
CA GLN A 3 -45.20 6.01 13.10
C GLN A 3 -44.66 5.98 11.65
N GLU A 4 -45.19 6.84 10.77
CA GLU A 4 -44.69 6.97 9.40
C GLU A 4 -43.31 7.63 9.36
N GLN A 5 -43.07 8.65 10.20
CA GLN A 5 -41.73 9.25 10.32
C GLN A 5 -40.70 8.25 10.84
N GLU A 6 -41.05 7.46 11.85
CA GLU A 6 -40.15 6.43 12.39
C GLU A 6 -39.83 5.33 11.35
N SER A 7 -40.81 4.93 10.54
CA SER A 7 -40.60 3.96 9.45
C SER A 7 -39.67 4.52 8.37
N LEU A 8 -39.87 5.77 7.96
CA LEU A 8 -39.04 6.44 6.95
C LEU A 8 -37.60 6.62 7.43
N GLU A 9 -37.39 6.99 8.70
CA GLU A 9 -36.05 7.07 9.27
C GLU A 9 -35.37 5.70 9.33
N TYR A 10 -36.10 4.65 9.69
CA TYR A 10 -35.55 3.30 9.77
C TYR A 10 -35.13 2.80 8.38
N GLU A 11 -35.97 2.98 7.36
CA GLU A 11 -35.62 2.66 5.98
C GLU A 11 -34.41 3.45 5.49
N PHE A 12 -34.35 4.75 5.80
CA PHE A 12 -33.21 5.59 5.45
C PHE A 12 -31.91 5.09 6.10
N ARG A 13 -31.95 4.69 7.38
CA ARG A 13 -30.79 4.12 8.08
C ARG A 13 -30.36 2.79 7.46
N LEU A 14 -31.30 1.92 7.11
CA LEU A 14 -31.00 0.64 6.45
C LEU A 14 -30.33 0.85 5.08
N VAL A 15 -30.89 1.72 4.25
CA VAL A 15 -30.34 2.03 2.91
C VAL A 15 -28.95 2.66 3.04
N THR A 16 -28.75 3.54 4.02
CA THR A 16 -27.45 4.15 4.30
C THR A 16 -26.42 3.10 4.70
N ALA A 17 -26.76 2.22 5.64
CA ALA A 17 -25.87 1.15 6.09
C ALA A 17 -25.51 0.17 4.96
N GLN A 18 -26.47 -0.17 4.08
CA GLN A 18 -26.21 -1.00 2.91
C GLN A 18 -25.22 -0.34 1.94
N LYS A 19 -25.43 0.95 1.61
CA LYS A 19 -24.52 1.70 0.73
C LYS A 19 -23.12 1.84 1.31
N GLU A 20 -23.01 2.00 2.62
CA GLU A 20 -21.71 2.10 3.29
C GLU A 20 -20.96 0.76 3.27
N ALA A 21 -21.67 -0.35 3.50
CA ALA A 21 -21.09 -1.68 3.35
C ALA A 21 -20.62 -1.96 1.90
N GLU A 22 -21.41 -1.54 0.91
CA GLU A 22 -21.05 -1.67 -0.50
C GLU A 22 -19.82 -0.83 -0.85
N LYS A 23 -19.74 0.41 -0.37
CA LYS A 23 -18.57 1.28 -0.54
C LYS A 23 -17.31 0.61 0.00
N VAL A 24 -17.35 0.09 1.23
CA VAL A 24 -16.20 -0.59 1.87
C VAL A 24 -15.78 -1.81 1.05
N LYS A 25 -16.73 -2.58 0.52
CA LYS A 25 -16.45 -3.74 -0.33
C LYS A 25 -15.75 -3.34 -1.63
N ILE A 26 -16.21 -2.28 -2.30
CA ILE A 26 -15.61 -1.77 -3.53
C ILE A 26 -14.18 -1.28 -3.27
N GLU A 27 -13.96 -0.54 -2.18
CA GLU A 27 -12.62 -0.06 -1.81
C GLU A 27 -11.66 -1.22 -1.50
N ALA A 28 -12.13 -2.24 -0.77
CA ALA A 28 -11.33 -3.42 -0.46
C ALA A 28 -10.97 -4.20 -1.73
N GLN A 29 -11.92 -4.37 -2.66
CA GLN A 29 -11.69 -5.01 -3.95
C GLN A 29 -10.68 -4.24 -4.78
N GLY A 30 -10.84 -2.91 -4.90
CA GLY A 30 -9.90 -2.05 -5.62
C GLY A 30 -8.48 -2.12 -5.07
N LYS A 31 -8.32 -2.15 -3.74
CA LYS A 31 -7.01 -2.35 -3.10
C LYS A 31 -6.42 -3.73 -3.39
N ALA A 32 -7.24 -4.79 -3.32
CA ALA A 32 -6.79 -6.15 -3.60
C ALA A 32 -6.34 -6.30 -5.06
N ASP A 33 -7.11 -5.75 -6.00
CA ASP A 33 -6.78 -5.78 -7.43
C ASP A 33 -5.52 -4.96 -7.73
N ALA A 34 -5.41 -3.76 -7.14
CA ALA A 34 -4.20 -2.96 -7.24
C ALA A 34 -2.97 -3.71 -6.71
N ASN A 35 -3.08 -4.34 -5.54
CA ASN A 35 -2.00 -5.15 -4.97
C ASN A 35 -1.64 -6.36 -5.84
N LYS A 36 -2.64 -7.01 -6.45
CA LYS A 36 -2.43 -8.14 -7.36
C LYS A 36 -1.72 -7.71 -8.63
N ILE A 37 -2.13 -6.58 -9.23
CA ILE A 37 -1.47 -6.01 -10.42
C ILE A 37 -0.05 -5.58 -10.08
N LEU A 38 0.14 -4.87 -8.96
CA LEU A 38 1.46 -4.46 -8.49
C LEU A 38 2.37 -5.66 -8.28
N SER A 39 1.89 -6.69 -7.57
CA SER A 39 2.65 -7.93 -7.34
C SER A 39 2.97 -8.66 -8.64
N ALA A 40 2.05 -8.68 -9.60
CA ALA A 40 2.30 -9.25 -10.93
C ALA A 40 3.32 -8.43 -11.74
N SER A 41 3.37 -7.12 -11.54
CA SER A 41 4.34 -6.22 -12.18
C SER A 41 5.70 -6.22 -11.49
N LEU A 42 5.80 -6.65 -10.23
CA LEU A 42 7.04 -6.77 -9.46
C LEU A 42 7.78 -8.03 -9.89
N THR A 43 8.40 -7.99 -11.07
CA THR A 43 9.36 -9.02 -11.50
C THR A 43 10.73 -8.78 -10.88
N ASP A 44 11.55 -9.83 -10.73
CA ASP A 44 12.91 -9.71 -10.17
C ASP A 44 13.76 -8.64 -10.85
N LYS A 45 13.58 -8.46 -12.17
CA LYS A 45 14.27 -7.44 -12.97
C LYS A 45 13.86 -6.00 -12.58
N ILE A 46 12.59 -5.79 -12.24
CA ILE A 46 12.09 -4.47 -11.80
C ILE A 46 12.54 -4.17 -10.37
N LEU A 47 12.59 -5.18 -9.50
CA LEU A 47 13.16 -5.03 -8.15
C LEU A 47 14.65 -4.70 -8.20
N GLN A 48 15.42 -5.35 -9.09
CA GLN A 48 16.82 -5.03 -9.34
C GLN A 48 17.00 -3.60 -9.85
N ASP A 49 16.21 -3.18 -10.85
CA ASP A 49 16.23 -1.82 -11.39
C ASP A 49 15.95 -0.76 -10.31
N LYS A 50 14.92 -0.98 -9.47
CA LYS A 50 14.64 -0.12 -8.31
C LYS A 50 15.75 -0.10 -7.27
N GLY A 51 16.43 -1.23 -7.05
CA GLY A 51 17.59 -1.33 -6.16
C GLY A 51 18.78 -0.51 -6.67
N ILE A 52 19.02 -0.53 -7.99
CA ILE A 52 20.03 0.29 -8.64
C ILE A 52 19.68 1.78 -8.50
N GLU A 53 18.44 2.16 -8.80
CA GLU A 53 17.97 3.54 -8.67
C GLU A 53 18.11 4.06 -7.23
N ALA A 54 17.75 3.23 -6.23
CA ALA A 54 17.91 3.58 -4.83
C ALA A 54 19.39 3.80 -4.46
N THR A 55 20.28 2.97 -5.00
CA THR A 55 21.74 3.10 -4.78
C THR A 55 22.29 4.36 -5.44
N ILE A 56 21.83 4.71 -6.64
CA ILE A 56 22.22 5.96 -7.34
C ILE A 56 21.78 7.18 -6.52
N LYS A 57 20.51 7.23 -6.07
CA LYS A 57 20.01 8.33 -5.24
C LYS A 57 20.76 8.45 -3.91
N LEU A 58 21.20 7.32 -3.35
CA LEU A 58 22.06 7.31 -2.18
C LEU A 58 23.46 7.85 -2.50
N ALA A 59 24.04 7.49 -3.65
CA ALA A 59 25.34 7.97 -4.11
C ALA A 59 25.35 9.48 -4.40
N GLU A 60 24.24 10.04 -4.88
CA GLU A 60 24.09 11.48 -5.15
C GLU A 60 23.77 12.32 -3.90
N SER A 61 23.51 11.68 -2.75
CA SER A 61 23.10 12.38 -1.53
C SER A 61 24.30 12.97 -0.79
N PRO A 62 24.19 14.22 -0.27
CA PRO A 62 25.33 15.04 0.17
C PRO A 62 26.02 14.60 1.49
N ASN A 63 25.72 13.43 2.03
CA ASN A 63 26.26 12.94 3.31
C ASN A 63 27.21 11.74 3.09
N SER A 64 28.19 11.53 3.98
CA SER A 64 29.05 10.34 3.98
C SER A 64 28.23 9.08 4.29
N LYS A 65 28.35 8.03 3.45
CA LYS A 65 27.56 6.80 3.58
C LYS A 65 28.46 5.58 3.57
N VAL A 66 28.34 4.74 4.60
CA VAL A 66 28.85 3.37 4.60
C VAL A 66 27.68 2.45 4.26
N VAL A 67 27.81 1.70 3.15
CA VAL A 67 26.78 0.77 2.67
C VAL A 67 27.32 -0.65 2.82
N VAL A 68 26.70 -1.46 3.70
CA VAL A 68 27.04 -2.88 3.85
C VAL A 68 26.00 -3.72 3.13
N ILE A 69 26.40 -4.34 2.01
CA ILE A 69 25.57 -5.28 1.26
C ILE A 69 25.92 -6.69 1.77
N GLY A 70 25.07 -7.24 2.64
CA GLY A 70 25.24 -8.59 3.15
C GLY A 70 25.06 -9.62 2.03
N SER A 71 26.04 -10.51 1.88
CA SER A 71 25.94 -11.67 0.97
C SER A 71 25.11 -12.78 1.63
N GLY A 72 23.81 -12.72 1.39
CA GLY A 72 22.92 -13.88 1.27
C GLY A 72 22.17 -13.75 -0.06
N ASP A 73 21.56 -14.82 -0.58
CA ASP A 73 21.03 -14.93 -1.95
C ASP A 73 20.00 -13.84 -2.39
N SER A 74 19.63 -12.92 -1.51
CA SER A 74 18.74 -11.77 -1.74
C SER A 74 19.26 -10.51 -1.02
N GLY A 75 20.46 -10.04 -1.39
CA GLY A 75 21.21 -8.93 -0.79
C GLY A 75 20.50 -7.56 -0.78
N MET A 76 19.48 -7.40 0.05
CA MET A 76 18.93 -6.08 0.39
C MET A 76 19.79 -5.44 1.50
N PRO A 77 20.16 -4.16 1.36
CA PRO A 77 21.02 -3.48 2.32
C PRO A 77 20.30 -3.25 3.66
N ILE A 78 20.93 -3.65 4.76
CA ILE A 78 20.51 -3.29 6.12
C ILE A 78 21.25 -2.01 6.51
N ILE A 79 20.50 -0.95 6.80
CA ILE A 79 21.02 0.34 7.28
C ILE A 79 21.04 0.29 8.81
N LEU A 80 22.22 0.15 9.41
CA LEU A 80 22.43 0.36 10.84
C LEU A 80 23.01 1.76 11.03
N GLY A 81 22.19 2.69 11.50
CA GLY A 81 22.67 4.01 11.93
C GLY A 81 23.07 3.97 13.41
N ASN A 82 24.25 4.49 13.76
CA ASN A 82 24.39 5.44 14.87
C ASN A 82 25.77 6.12 14.92
N GLN A 83 25.72 7.36 15.42
CA GLN A 83 26.76 8.37 15.73
C GLN A 83 27.16 9.33 14.62
#